data_AF-A0A6G2PPR4-F1
#
_entry.id   AF-A0A6G2PPR4-F1
#
_cell.length_a   1.000
_cell.length_b   1.000
_cell.length_c   1.000
_cell.angle_alpha   90.00
_cell.angle_beta   90.00
_cell.angle_gamma   90.00
#
_symmetry.space_group_name_H-M   'P 1'
#
loop_
_entity.id
_entity.type
_entity.pdbx_description
1 polymer ?
#
loop_
_entity_poly.entity_id
_entity_poly.type
_entity_poly.pdbx_seq_one_letter_code
_entity_poly.pdbx_strand_id
1 'polypeptide(L)'
;MLEQIEATSSKVTYELAAAWRIRALEASQQEEARGLERREADMKQRQDEALALHEHFEDMQRVIRDLRSELLTRLPSLVALVDKSEDFAQCGSRQRAEVTTMVDLDGLAVKVMRCPMADPTGRPAEESKLVVAEVEARLQAMQPHA
;
A
#
# COMPACT_ATOMS: atom_id res chain seq x y z
N MET A 1 -11.93 -38.16 -68.27
CA MET A 1 -10.73 -38.47 -67.43
C MET A 1 -10.06 -37.19 -66.94
N LEU A 2 -9.69 -36.27 -67.83
CA LEU A 2 -9.09 -34.97 -67.47
C LEU A 2 -10.01 -34.12 -66.56
N GLU A 3 -11.29 -33.98 -66.89
CA GLU A 3 -12.26 -33.21 -66.07
C GLU A 3 -12.43 -33.75 -64.64
N GLN A 4 -12.33 -35.07 -64.45
CA GLN A 4 -12.39 -35.71 -63.13
C GLN A 4 -11.13 -35.43 -62.31
N ILE A 5 -9.97 -35.40 -62.95
CA ILE A 5 -8.70 -35.04 -62.31
C ILE A 5 -8.73 -33.57 -61.88
N GLU A 6 -9.23 -32.69 -62.75
CA GLU A 6 -9.34 -31.25 -62.48
C GLU A 6 -10.33 -30.95 -61.35
N ALA A 7 -11.51 -31.60 -61.35
CA ALA A 7 -12.49 -31.47 -60.27
C ALA A 7 -11.94 -31.98 -58.94
N THR A 8 -11.24 -33.12 -58.96
CA THR A 8 -10.62 -33.70 -57.75
C THR A 8 -9.50 -32.81 -57.23
N SER A 9 -8.64 -32.31 -58.12
CA SER A 9 -7.55 -31.39 -57.77
C SER A 9 -8.09 -30.10 -57.15
N SER A 10 -9.08 -29.47 -57.78
CA SER A 10 -9.72 -28.25 -57.28
C SER A 10 -10.35 -28.44 -55.91
N LYS A 11 -11.02 -29.59 -55.69
CA LYS A 11 -11.59 -29.95 -54.39
C LYS A 11 -10.52 -30.08 -53.31
N VAL A 12 -9.44 -30.82 -53.59
CA VAL A 12 -8.33 -31.00 -52.63
C VAL A 12 -7.65 -29.66 -52.31
N THR A 13 -7.43 -28.82 -53.31
CA THR A 13 -6.85 -27.48 -53.10
C THR A 13 -7.75 -26.60 -52.24
N TYR A 14 -9.08 -26.65 -52.45
CA TYR A 14 -10.04 -25.92 -51.64
C TYR A 14 -10.06 -26.42 -50.18
N GLU A 15 -10.12 -27.74 -49.98
CA GLU A 15 -10.11 -28.35 -48.64
C GLU A 15 -8.83 -28.01 -47.88
N LEU A 16 -7.68 -28.05 -48.56
CA LEU A 16 -6.41 -27.65 -47.99
C LEU A 16 -6.43 -26.16 -47.59
N ALA A 17 -6.84 -25.27 -48.50
CA ALA A 17 -6.93 -23.83 -48.21
C ALA A 17 -7.89 -23.52 -47.05
N ALA A 18 -9.01 -24.22 -46.95
CA ALA A 18 -9.94 -24.11 -45.84
C ALA A 18 -9.30 -24.55 -44.51
N ALA A 19 -8.62 -25.70 -44.49
CA ALA A 19 -7.94 -26.20 -43.30
C ALA A 19 -6.84 -25.24 -42.81
N TRP A 20 -6.05 -24.65 -43.71
CA TRP A 20 -5.06 -23.64 -43.35
C TRP A 20 -5.69 -22.38 -42.75
N ARG A 21 -6.79 -21.89 -43.32
CA ARG A 21 -7.51 -20.73 -42.79
C ARG A 21 -8.09 -20.99 -41.40
N ILE A 22 -8.66 -22.18 -41.17
CA ILE A 22 -9.17 -22.57 -39.85
C ILE A 22 -8.05 -22.57 -38.82
N ARG A 23 -6.92 -23.24 -39.12
CA ARG A 23 -5.76 -23.27 -38.21
C ARG A 23 -5.18 -21.88 -37.93
N ALA A 24 -5.10 -21.03 -38.94
CA ALA A 24 -4.61 -19.66 -38.76
C ALA A 24 -5.55 -18.84 -37.87
N LEU A 25 -6.86 -19.01 -38.02
CA LEU A 25 -7.86 -18.35 -37.17
C LEU A 25 -7.77 -18.86 -35.73
N GLU A 26 -7.70 -20.17 -35.52
CA GLU A 26 -7.55 -20.77 -34.19
C GLU A 26 -6.28 -20.28 -33.49
N ALA A 27 -5.15 -20.23 -34.21
CA ALA A 27 -3.90 -19.69 -33.68
C ALA A 27 -4.01 -18.21 -33.29
N SER A 28 -4.68 -17.40 -34.13
CA SER A 28 -4.95 -15.99 -33.83
C SER A 28 -5.82 -15.83 -32.59
N GLN A 29 -6.88 -16.63 -32.46
CA GLN A 29 -7.78 -16.61 -31.30
C GLN A 29 -7.05 -17.02 -30.02
N GLN A 30 -6.17 -18.01 -30.09
CA GLN A 30 -5.35 -18.42 -28.95
C GLN A 30 -4.38 -17.33 -28.52
N GLU A 31 -3.75 -16.63 -29.46
CA GLU A 31 -2.84 -15.53 -29.11
C GLU A 31 -3.61 -14.34 -28.51
N GLU A 32 -4.80 -14.03 -29.04
CA GLU A 32 -5.68 -13.02 -28.48
C GLU A 32 -6.13 -13.39 -27.05
N ALA A 33 -6.55 -14.63 -26.83
CA ALA A 33 -6.92 -15.14 -25.51
C ALA A 33 -5.77 -15.01 -24.50
N ARG A 34 -4.55 -15.45 -24.87
CA ARG A 34 -3.35 -15.26 -24.04
C ARG A 34 -3.04 -13.79 -23.78
N GLY A 35 -3.27 -12.93 -24.78
CA GLY A 35 -3.11 -11.49 -24.65
C GLY A 35 -4.08 -10.89 -23.62
N LEU A 36 -5.33 -11.35 -23.63
CA LEU A 36 -6.34 -10.96 -22.64
C LEU A 36 -6.01 -11.48 -21.24
N GLU A 37 -5.62 -12.75 -21.11
CA GLU A 37 -5.20 -13.33 -19.82
C GLU A 37 -4.05 -12.54 -19.17
N ARG A 38 -3.03 -12.16 -19.96
CA ARG A 38 -1.91 -11.34 -19.46
C ARG A 38 -2.37 -9.96 -18.98
N ARG A 39 -3.28 -9.32 -19.71
CA ARG A 39 -3.83 -8.00 -19.33
C ARG A 39 -4.73 -8.09 -18.10
N GLU A 40 -5.53 -9.13 -17.99
CA GLU A 40 -6.34 -9.40 -16.81
C GLU A 40 -5.46 -9.61 -15.58
N ALA A 41 -4.37 -10.38 -15.71
CA ALA A 41 -3.41 -10.57 -14.65
C ALA A 41 -2.73 -9.25 -14.22
N ASP A 42 -2.29 -8.42 -15.16
CA ASP A 42 -1.72 -7.08 -14.87
C ASP A 42 -2.73 -6.15 -14.19
N MET A 43 -3.98 -6.13 -14.66
CA MET A 43 -5.05 -5.35 -14.04
C MET A 43 -5.34 -5.81 -12.60
N LYS A 44 -5.42 -7.13 -12.38
CA LYS A 44 -5.62 -7.70 -11.05
C LYS A 44 -4.47 -7.35 -10.12
N GLN A 45 -3.24 -7.48 -10.58
CA GLN A 45 -2.06 -7.10 -9.80
C GLN A 45 -2.11 -5.63 -9.38
N ARG A 46 -2.45 -4.71 -10.30
CA ARG A 46 -2.58 -3.28 -9.98
C ARG A 46 -3.72 -2.99 -9.01
N GLN A 47 -4.82 -3.73 -9.12
CA GLN A 47 -5.94 -3.61 -8.18
C GLN A 47 -5.51 -4.03 -6.77
N ASP A 48 -4.82 -5.16 -6.65
CA ASP A 48 -4.29 -5.65 -5.37
C ASP A 48 -3.29 -4.65 -4.76
N GLU A 49 -2.40 -4.08 -5.58
CA GLU A 49 -1.44 -3.04 -5.15
C GLU A 49 -2.15 -1.76 -4.69
N ALA A 50 -3.19 -1.31 -5.39
CA ALA A 50 -3.97 -0.13 -5.02
C ALA A 50 -4.75 -0.35 -3.71
N LEU A 51 -5.31 -1.55 -3.50
CA LEU A 51 -5.97 -1.91 -2.26
C LEU A 51 -4.99 -1.90 -1.08
N ALA A 52 -3.82 -2.52 -1.24
CA ALA A 52 -2.77 -2.52 -0.22
C ALA A 52 -2.32 -1.09 0.14
N LEU A 53 -2.23 -0.18 -0.83
CA LEU A 53 -1.93 1.23 -0.57
C LEU A 53 -3.05 1.93 0.19
N HIS A 54 -4.30 1.64 -0.14
CA HIS A 54 -5.44 2.20 0.57
C HIS A 54 -5.50 1.76 2.04
N GLU A 55 -5.36 0.47 2.30
CA GLU A 55 -5.32 -0.07 3.67
C GLU A 55 -4.17 0.55 4.48
N HIS A 56 -2.98 0.63 3.88
CA HIS A 56 -1.82 1.26 4.52
C HIS A 56 -2.04 2.75 4.82
N PHE A 57 -2.74 3.47 3.94
CA PHE A 57 -3.13 4.85 4.17
C PHE A 57 -4.09 4.98 5.36
N GLU A 58 -5.06 4.07 5.49
CA GLU A 58 -5.98 4.04 6.63
C GLU A 58 -5.23 3.77 7.95
N ASP A 59 -4.24 2.88 7.95
CA ASP A 59 -3.39 2.62 9.11
C ASP A 59 -2.59 3.87 9.52
N MET A 60 -1.99 4.58 8.57
CA MET A 60 -1.30 5.84 8.87
C MET A 60 -2.25 6.91 9.43
N GLN A 61 -3.47 7.02 8.89
CA GLN A 61 -4.48 7.94 9.43
C GLN A 61 -4.91 7.57 10.84
N ARG A 62 -5.04 6.28 11.16
CA ARG A 62 -5.32 5.80 12.52
C ARG A 62 -4.20 6.25 13.46
N VAL A 63 -2.95 5.97 13.12
CA VAL A 63 -1.79 6.34 13.93
C VAL A 63 -1.71 7.85 14.17
N ILE A 64 -1.94 8.67 13.14
CA ILE A 64 -1.97 10.14 13.29
C ILE A 64 -3.06 10.58 14.27
N ARG A 65 -4.24 9.95 14.18
CA ARG A 65 -5.37 10.26 15.07
C ARG A 65 -5.05 9.90 16.52
N ASP A 66 -4.43 8.75 16.74
CA ASP A 66 -4.08 8.26 18.07
C ASP A 66 -2.98 9.13 18.70
N LEU A 67 -1.93 9.48 17.93
CA LEU A 67 -0.91 10.44 18.34
C LEU A 67 -1.52 11.79 18.73
N ARG A 68 -2.42 12.33 17.89
CA ARG A 68 -3.11 13.59 18.17
C ARG A 68 -3.93 13.49 19.46
N SER A 69 -4.63 12.37 19.67
CA SER A 69 -5.42 12.15 20.88
C SER A 69 -4.55 12.13 22.13
N GLU A 70 -3.42 11.42 22.09
CA GLU A 70 -2.49 11.33 23.22
C GLU A 70 -1.86 12.70 23.53
N LEU A 71 -1.42 13.43 22.50
CA LEU A 71 -0.90 14.79 22.63
C LEU A 71 -1.93 15.73 23.26
N LEU A 72 -3.17 15.75 22.75
CA LEU A 72 -4.23 16.60 23.29
C LEU A 72 -4.60 16.25 24.74
N THR A 73 -4.50 14.96 25.10
CA THR A 73 -4.78 14.49 26.46
C THR A 73 -3.73 14.99 27.45
N ARG A 74 -2.46 15.00 27.06
CA ARG A 74 -1.33 15.38 27.94
C ARG A 74 -1.00 16.87 27.93
N LEU A 75 -1.36 17.59 26.86
CA LEU A 75 -1.06 19.01 26.69
C LEU A 75 -1.46 19.88 27.90
N PRO A 76 -2.64 19.74 28.51
CA PRO A 76 -3.03 20.58 29.65
C PRO A 76 -2.11 20.41 30.86
N SER A 77 -1.62 19.20 31.10
CA SER A 77 -0.70 18.91 32.21
C SER A 77 0.69 19.49 31.94
N LEU A 78 1.17 19.40 30.69
CA LEU A 78 2.40 20.07 30.27
C LEU A 78 2.30 21.60 30.42
N VAL A 79 1.20 22.20 29.98
CA VAL A 79 0.97 23.65 30.13
C VAL A 79 0.97 24.05 31.61
N ALA A 80 0.26 23.31 32.46
CA ALA A 80 0.23 23.57 33.89
C ALA A 80 1.62 23.41 34.55
N LEU A 81 2.47 22.52 34.03
CA LEU A 81 3.84 22.36 34.50
C LEU A 81 4.70 23.57 34.12
N VAL A 82 4.61 24.01 32.86
CA VAL A 82 5.34 25.19 32.36
C VAL A 82 4.91 26.46 33.09
N ASP A 83 3.61 26.66 33.31
CA ASP A 83 3.08 27.85 33.99
C ASP A 83 3.51 27.95 35.46
N LYS A 84 3.80 26.82 36.12
CA LYS A 84 4.15 26.74 37.54
C LYS A 84 5.65 26.64 37.80
N SER A 85 6.46 26.42 36.79
CA SER A 85 7.88 26.12 36.94
C SER A 85 8.71 27.17 36.20
N GLU A 86 9.43 28.02 36.95
CA GLU A 86 10.34 29.01 36.37
C GLU A 86 11.62 28.37 35.80
N ASP A 87 12.00 27.18 36.29
CA ASP A 87 13.19 26.44 35.87
C ASP A 87 12.94 24.92 35.84
N PHE A 88 13.21 24.30 34.68
CA PHE A 88 13.10 22.85 34.49
C PHE A 88 14.02 22.04 35.41
N ALA A 89 15.15 22.60 35.84
CA ALA A 89 16.07 21.93 36.76
C ALA A 89 15.41 21.64 38.13
N GLN A 90 14.43 22.46 38.51
CA GLN A 90 13.69 22.34 39.77
C GLN A 90 12.54 21.32 39.69
N CYS A 91 12.17 20.87 38.49
CA CYS A 91 11.13 19.86 38.30
C CYS A 91 11.53 18.51 38.94
N GLY A 92 10.60 17.87 39.63
CA GLY A 92 10.77 16.52 40.16
C GLY A 92 10.91 15.47 39.05
N SER A 93 11.38 14.27 39.40
CA SER A 93 11.59 13.16 38.45
C SER A 93 10.33 12.84 37.62
N ARG A 94 9.15 12.84 38.24
CA ARG A 94 7.87 12.59 37.58
C ARG A 94 7.53 13.66 36.53
N GLN A 95 7.72 14.93 36.87
CA GLN A 95 7.46 16.05 35.96
C GLN A 95 8.43 16.04 34.77
N ARG A 96 9.71 15.73 35.02
CA ARG A 96 10.70 15.58 33.95
C ARG A 96 10.36 14.42 33.02
N ALA A 97 9.90 13.29 33.56
CA ALA A 97 9.46 12.16 32.74
C ALA A 97 8.24 12.49 31.85
N GLU A 98 7.33 13.33 32.35
CA GLU A 98 6.18 13.82 31.59
C GLU A 98 6.60 14.72 30.42
N VAL A 99 7.56 15.63 30.64
CA VAL A 99 8.15 16.44 29.56
C VAL A 99 8.84 15.55 28.53
N THR A 100 9.65 14.56 28.97
CA THR A 100 10.28 13.60 28.05
C THR A 100 9.23 12.88 27.20
N THR A 101 8.13 12.44 27.81
CA THR A 101 7.05 11.77 27.08
C THR A 101 6.43 12.67 26.02
N MET A 102 6.24 13.96 26.32
CA MET A 102 5.71 14.93 25.35
C MET A 102 6.66 15.18 24.19
N VAL A 103 7.97 15.27 24.47
CA VAL A 103 9.01 15.40 23.42
C VAL A 103 9.05 14.16 22.54
N ASP A 104 8.93 12.97 23.13
CA ASP A 104 8.88 11.71 22.39
C ASP A 104 7.65 11.65 21.47
N LEU A 105 6.47 12.06 21.96
CA LEU A 105 5.24 12.12 21.16
C LEU A 105 5.35 13.11 19.99
N ASP A 106 5.93 14.29 20.22
CA ASP A 106 6.18 15.28 19.15
C ASP A 106 7.16 14.74 18.10
N GLY A 107 8.23 14.08 18.54
CA GLY A 107 9.19 13.40 17.67
C GLY A 107 8.54 12.32 16.80
N LEU A 108 7.64 11.52 17.38
CA LEU A 108 6.86 10.52 16.64
C LEU A 108 5.92 11.17 15.62
N ALA A 109 5.23 12.26 15.98
CA ALA A 109 4.38 13.00 15.06
C ALA A 109 5.17 13.55 13.87
N VAL A 110 6.33 14.15 14.11
CA VAL A 110 7.22 14.63 13.05
C VAL A 110 7.68 13.48 12.14
N LYS A 111 8.03 12.33 12.72
CA LYS A 111 8.45 11.15 11.96
C LYS A 111 7.35 10.63 11.03
N VAL A 112 6.12 10.53 11.53
CA VAL A 112 4.95 10.14 10.72
C VAL A 112 4.69 11.14 9.61
N MET A 113 4.67 12.44 9.92
CA MET A 113 4.39 13.49 8.92
C MET A 113 5.44 13.61 7.83
N ARG A 114 6.69 13.22 8.11
CA ARG A 114 7.80 13.25 7.13
C ARG A 114 7.95 11.95 6.34
N CYS A 115 7.29 10.88 6.75
CA CYS A 115 7.45 9.59 6.11
C CYS A 115 6.64 9.51 4.81
N PRO A 116 7.27 9.16 3.67
CA PRO A 116 6.54 8.96 2.43
C PRO A 116 5.59 7.77 2.56
N MET A 117 4.33 7.94 2.17
CA MET A 117 3.32 6.88 2.27
C MET A 117 3.49 5.80 1.20
N ALA A 118 3.98 6.19 0.02
CA ALA A 118 4.19 5.31 -1.12
C ALA A 118 5.62 5.45 -1.66
N ASP A 119 6.13 4.37 -2.24
CA ASP A 119 7.37 4.34 -2.98
C ASP A 119 7.21 4.92 -4.40
N PRO A 120 8.29 5.08 -5.18
CA PRO A 120 8.21 5.61 -6.55
C PRO A 120 7.36 4.77 -7.52
N THR A 121 7.06 3.52 -7.16
CA THR A 121 6.22 2.61 -7.97
C THR A 121 4.74 2.65 -7.57
N GLY A 122 4.39 3.44 -6.54
CA GLY A 122 3.02 3.57 -6.05
C GLY A 122 2.60 2.47 -5.06
N ARG A 123 3.56 1.74 -4.49
CA ARG A 123 3.30 0.73 -3.44
C ARG A 123 3.53 1.32 -2.05
N PRO A 124 2.94 0.77 -0.99
CA PRO A 124 3.26 1.18 0.39
C PRO A 124 4.76 1.21 0.64
N ALA A 125 5.29 2.34 1.12
CA ALA A 125 6.72 2.43 1.42
C ALA A 125 7.06 1.58 2.66
N GLU A 126 8.08 0.73 2.57
CA GLU A 126 8.50 -0.11 3.72
C GLU A 126 8.87 0.73 4.95
N GLU A 127 9.49 1.88 4.75
CA GLU A 127 9.78 2.83 5.83
C GLU A 127 8.51 3.24 6.58
N SER A 128 7.42 3.52 5.87
CA SER A 128 6.16 3.94 6.50
C SER A 128 5.49 2.82 7.30
N LYS A 129 5.65 1.56 6.89
CA LYS A 129 5.20 0.40 7.71
C LYS A 129 5.97 0.32 9.02
N LEU A 130 7.29 0.51 8.97
CA LEU A 130 8.12 0.54 10.17
C LEU A 130 7.75 1.71 11.09
N VAL A 131 7.48 2.89 10.53
CA VAL A 131 7.02 4.05 11.30
C VAL A 131 5.68 3.76 11.98
N VAL A 132 4.71 3.18 11.27
CA VAL A 132 3.41 2.78 11.86
C VAL A 132 3.62 1.84 13.05
N ALA A 133 4.36 0.74 12.85
CA ALA A 133 4.60 -0.25 13.91
C ALA A 133 5.35 0.34 15.12
N GLU A 134 6.31 1.23 14.89
CA GLU A 134 7.05 1.90 15.96
C GLU A 134 6.15 2.82 16.78
N VAL A 135 5.31 3.62 16.11
CA VAL A 135 4.41 4.55 16.80
C VAL A 135 3.37 3.78 17.61
N GLU A 136 2.80 2.72 17.05
CA GLU A 136 1.86 1.86 17.76
C GLU A 136 2.48 1.24 19.01
N ALA A 137 3.69 0.67 18.89
CA ALA A 137 4.41 0.11 20.03
C ALA A 137 4.71 1.17 21.11
N ARG A 138 5.07 2.40 20.70
CA ARG A 138 5.32 3.49 21.64
C ARG A 138 4.05 3.97 22.32
N LEU A 139 2.95 4.13 21.59
CA LEU A 139 1.66 4.49 22.15
C LEU A 139 1.16 3.43 23.14
N GLN A 140 1.29 2.14 22.81
CA GLN A 140 0.96 1.04 23.73
C GLN A 140 1.81 1.07 25.00
N ALA A 141 3.12 1.34 24.89
CA ALA A 141 3.99 1.46 26.06
C ALA A 141 3.64 2.65 26.97
N MET A 142 2.99 3.68 26.44
CA MET A 142 2.56 4.86 27.18
C MET A 142 1.20 4.70 27.86
N GLN A 143 0.42 3.68 27.48
CA GLN A 143 -0.83 3.37 28.17
C GLN A 143 -0.50 2.80 29.57
N PRO A 144 -1.14 3.30 30.64
CA PRO A 144 -1.03 2.68 31.94
C PRO A 144 -1.49 1.22 31.80
N HIS A 145 -0.66 0.27 32.23
CA HIS A 145 -1.07 -1.13 32.29
C HIS A 145 -2.32 -1.17 33.18
N ALA A 146 -3.44 -1.59 32.59
CA ALA A 146 -4.73 -1.67 33.27
C ALA A 146 -4.66 -2.52 34.54
#